data_AF-A0AAD5VDN1-F1
#
_entry.id   AF-A0AAD5VDN1-F1
#
_cell.length_a   1.000
_cell.length_b   1.000
_cell.length_c   1.000
_cell.angle_alpha   90.00
_cell.angle_beta   90.00
_cell.angle_gamma   90.00
#
_symmetry.space_group_name_H-M   'P 1'
#
loop_
_entity.id
_entity.type
_entity.pdbx_description
1 polymer ?
#
loop_
_entity_poly.entity_id
_entity_poly.type
_entity_poly.pdbx_seq_one_letter_code
_entity_poly.pdbx_strand_id
1 'polypeptide(L)'
;MSTLENDKVKLLYLAKSLESESAPEKDIVTKFLQELQPNSGLLRSVVAMEEIDTADDPVLCLVKKYKPVALKVKPVLGELPERFRIVRDIKGNPLVNLPELPVRPPEFEPEGRYTLKRKEKLDLVHSEDFLWPEERKVMHWLIAKQNQAFAWDDTERGKFKEEYFPPVDIPTVPHTPWVERSFRIPPGIYDEVCKIIKRKIDAGVYEPLNSSYRSR
;
A
#
# COMPACT_ATOMS: atom_id res chain seq x y z
N MET A 1 -5.79 -4.22 31.88
CA MET A 1 -4.39 -3.90 31.53
C MET A 1 -4.12 -4.28 30.08
N SER A 2 -3.67 -3.41 29.20
CA SER A 2 -3.92 -1.98 29.03
C SER A 2 -3.86 -1.77 27.52
N THR A 3 -4.79 -0.98 26.98
CA THR A 3 -4.91 -0.63 25.55
C THR A 3 -3.57 -0.28 24.89
N LEU A 4 -2.68 0.37 25.66
CA LEU A 4 -1.30 0.76 25.32
C LEU A 4 -0.43 -0.36 24.73
N GLU A 5 -0.63 -1.59 25.17
CA GLU A 5 0.29 -2.69 24.89
C GLU A 5 -0.08 -3.43 23.59
N ASN A 6 -1.35 -3.31 23.19
CA ASN A 6 -1.85 -3.76 21.89
C ASN A 6 -1.52 -2.74 20.79
N ASP A 7 -1.25 -1.50 21.16
CA ASP A 7 -0.89 -0.43 20.23
C ASP A 7 0.60 -0.50 19.88
N LYS A 8 1.49 -0.84 20.83
CA LYS A 8 2.93 -1.08 20.56
C LYS A 8 3.20 -2.19 19.52
N VAL A 9 2.45 -3.30 19.58
CA VAL A 9 2.61 -4.43 18.63
C VAL A 9 2.16 -4.03 17.21
N LYS A 10 1.16 -3.15 17.09
CA LYS A 10 0.69 -2.65 15.80
C LYS A 10 1.64 -1.63 15.19
N LEU A 11 2.28 -0.81 16.01
CA LEU A 11 3.31 0.14 15.55
C LEU A 11 4.52 -0.60 14.96
N LEU A 12 4.90 -1.74 15.53
CA LEU A 12 5.95 -2.61 14.99
C LEU A 12 5.56 -3.25 13.65
N TYR A 13 4.30 -3.67 13.49
CA TYR A 13 3.81 -4.20 12.22
C TYR A 13 3.74 -3.13 11.12
N LEU A 14 3.30 -1.92 11.47
CA LEU A 14 3.32 -0.75 10.60
C LEU A 14 4.74 -0.37 10.16
N ALA A 15 5.69 -0.32 11.10
CA ALA A 15 7.11 -0.08 10.83
C ALA A 15 7.69 -1.07 9.81
N LYS A 16 7.31 -2.35 9.90
CA LYS A 16 7.79 -3.40 9.00
C LYS A 16 7.11 -3.39 7.63
N SER A 17 5.85 -2.95 7.56
CA SER A 17 5.14 -2.75 6.29
C SER A 17 5.73 -1.60 5.47
N LEU A 18 6.22 -0.57 6.17
CA LEU A 18 6.83 0.61 5.56
C LEU A 18 8.13 0.31 4.83
N GLU A 19 8.88 -0.75 5.17
CA GLU A 19 10.13 -1.11 4.47
C GLU A 19 9.91 -1.29 2.94
N SER A 20 8.69 -1.60 2.51
CA SER A 20 8.29 -1.84 1.12
C SER A 20 7.78 -0.61 0.34
N GLU A 21 7.51 0.52 0.99
CA GLU A 21 6.90 1.71 0.35
C GLU A 21 7.93 2.80 -0.06
N SER A 22 7.50 3.80 -0.82
CA SER A 22 8.37 4.84 -1.38
C SER A 22 8.86 5.85 -0.32
N ALA A 23 10.02 6.49 -0.56
CA ALA A 23 10.75 7.32 0.41
C ALA A 23 9.94 8.43 1.14
N PRO A 24 9.04 9.21 0.49
CA PRO A 24 8.37 10.31 1.18
C PRO A 24 7.28 9.85 2.16
N GLU A 25 6.62 8.72 1.89
CA GLU A 25 5.59 8.15 2.76
C GLU A 25 6.21 7.48 3.99
N LYS A 26 7.39 6.87 3.82
CA LYS A 26 8.23 6.38 4.92
C LYS A 26 8.57 7.47 5.93
N ASP A 27 8.95 8.65 5.46
CA ASP A 27 9.37 9.77 6.33
C ASP A 27 8.22 10.37 7.15
N ILE A 28 7.02 10.39 6.58
CA ILE A 28 5.82 10.89 7.28
C ILE A 28 5.39 9.92 8.37
N VAL A 29 5.38 8.62 8.07
CA VAL A 29 4.92 7.62 9.05
C VAL A 29 5.98 7.38 10.14
N THR A 30 7.27 7.48 9.83
CA THR A 30 8.34 7.43 10.85
C THR A 30 8.28 8.62 11.82
N LYS A 31 8.04 9.84 11.33
CA LYS A 31 7.78 11.01 12.19
C LYS A 31 6.55 10.80 13.07
N PHE A 32 5.48 10.25 12.51
CA PHE A 32 4.29 9.89 13.27
C PHE A 32 4.56 8.84 14.37
N LEU A 33 5.42 7.84 14.10
CA LEU A 33 5.87 6.88 15.11
C LEU A 33 6.72 7.53 16.23
N GLN A 34 7.54 8.52 15.90
CA GLN A 34 8.32 9.31 16.87
C GLN A 34 7.42 10.22 17.71
N GLU A 35 6.42 10.88 17.11
CA GLU A 35 5.46 11.73 17.80
C GLU A 35 4.47 10.96 18.69
N LEU A 36 4.29 9.65 18.47
CA LEU A 36 3.60 8.76 19.40
C LEU A 36 4.44 8.38 20.62
N GLN A 37 5.74 8.73 20.64
CA GLN A 37 6.59 8.68 21.82
C GLN A 37 6.84 10.08 22.42
N PRO A 38 5.89 10.63 23.20
CA PRO A 38 6.30 11.54 24.26
C PRO A 38 5.61 11.16 25.57
N ASN A 39 6.43 11.09 26.63
CA ASN A 39 6.05 10.98 28.03
C ASN A 39 5.51 9.61 28.49
N SER A 40 6.35 8.57 28.40
CA SER A 40 6.37 7.59 29.48
C SER A 40 7.63 7.81 30.31
N GLY A 41 7.55 8.67 31.33
CA GLY A 41 8.52 8.79 32.42
C GLY A 41 8.62 7.53 33.29
N LEU A 42 8.44 6.36 32.70
CA LEU A 42 8.64 5.05 33.28
C LEU A 42 9.45 4.25 32.25
N LEU A 43 10.73 4.60 32.13
CA LEU A 43 11.74 3.66 31.65
C LEU A 43 11.76 2.50 32.65
N ARG A 44 10.93 1.48 32.40
CA ARG A 44 11.05 0.21 33.08
C ARG A 44 12.17 -0.55 32.37
N SER A 45 13.34 -0.55 32.99
CA SER A 45 14.43 -1.45 32.64
C SER A 45 13.88 -2.88 32.60
N VAL A 46 14.18 -3.60 31.52
CA VAL A 46 13.98 -5.04 31.46
C VAL A 46 15.16 -5.65 32.19
N VAL A 47 14.99 -5.96 33.47
CA VAL A 47 15.98 -6.70 34.25
C VAL A 47 15.68 -8.19 34.10
N ALA A 48 16.71 -9.00 33.84
CA ALA A 48 16.59 -10.45 33.77
C ALA A 48 16.12 -11.00 35.13
N MET A 49 15.35 -12.08 35.11
CA MET A 49 14.67 -12.66 36.29
C MET A 49 15.63 -13.13 37.41
N GLU A 50 16.94 -13.08 37.19
CA GLU A 50 17.97 -13.55 38.11
C GLU A 50 18.44 -12.46 39.10
N GLU A 51 18.02 -11.21 38.97
CA GLU A 51 18.48 -10.08 39.82
C GLU A 51 17.35 -9.47 40.67
N ILE A 52 16.59 -10.27 41.42
CA ILE A 52 15.63 -9.74 42.42
C ILE A 52 16.02 -10.29 43.80
N ASP A 53 17.10 -9.76 44.36
CA ASP A 53 17.54 -10.00 45.73
C ASP A 53 17.30 -8.77 46.61
N THR A 54 16.09 -8.21 46.61
CA THR A 54 15.65 -7.33 47.71
C THR A 54 14.15 -7.46 47.93
N ALA A 55 13.80 -7.76 49.18
CA ALA A 55 12.45 -7.61 49.71
C ALA A 55 12.04 -6.13 49.64
N ASP A 56 10.73 -5.89 49.54
CA ASP A 56 10.06 -4.58 49.60
C ASP A 56 9.82 -3.89 48.25
N ASP A 57 9.00 -4.51 47.38
CA ASP A 57 8.00 -3.82 46.54
C ASP A 57 7.12 -4.83 45.77
N PRO A 58 5.78 -4.68 45.72
CA PRO A 58 4.93 -5.58 44.94
C PRO A 58 5.09 -5.28 43.43
N VAL A 59 6.07 -5.92 42.80
CA VAL A 59 6.23 -5.91 41.35
C VAL A 59 5.06 -6.66 40.71
N LEU A 60 4.08 -5.91 40.17
CA LEU A 60 3.01 -6.48 39.35
C LEU A 60 3.60 -7.03 38.04
N CYS A 61 4.03 -8.29 38.05
CA CYS A 61 4.47 -9.03 36.86
C CYS A 61 3.25 -9.34 35.97
N LEU A 62 3.03 -8.47 34.98
CA LEU A 62 2.07 -8.66 33.89
C LEU A 62 2.59 -9.73 32.92
N VAL A 63 2.54 -11.00 33.32
CA VAL A 63 2.83 -12.11 32.41
C VAL A 63 1.64 -12.26 31.47
N LYS A 64 1.73 -11.70 30.27
CA LYS A 64 0.80 -12.04 29.19
C LYS A 64 1.03 -13.49 28.80
N LYS A 65 0.14 -14.38 29.25
CA LYS A 65 0.11 -15.76 28.76
C LYS A 65 -0.07 -15.72 27.24
N TYR A 66 0.91 -16.27 26.52
CA TYR A 66 0.80 -16.49 25.09
C TYR A 66 -0.49 -17.28 24.81
N LYS A 67 -1.21 -16.94 23.74
CA LYS A 67 -2.45 -17.65 23.39
C LYS A 67 -2.09 -19.13 23.20
N PRO A 68 -2.59 -20.06 24.02
CA PRO A 68 -2.18 -21.45 23.96
C PRO A 68 -2.50 -22.01 22.57
N VAL A 69 -1.64 -22.87 22.05
CA VAL A 69 -1.75 -23.41 20.68
C VAL A 69 -3.14 -24.02 20.42
N ALA A 70 -3.74 -24.63 21.44
CA ALA A 70 -5.09 -25.21 21.39
C ALA A 70 -6.22 -24.18 21.11
N LEU A 71 -6.03 -22.90 21.46
CA LEU A 71 -7.01 -21.83 21.21
C LEU A 71 -6.74 -21.06 19.92
N LYS A 72 -5.68 -21.40 19.17
CA LYS A 72 -5.36 -20.75 17.91
C LYS A 72 -6.34 -21.24 16.83
N VAL A 73 -7.17 -20.33 16.33
CA VAL A 73 -8.01 -20.60 15.15
C VAL A 73 -7.07 -20.81 13.97
N LYS A 74 -7.10 -22.01 13.39
CA LYS A 74 -6.37 -22.31 12.16
C LYS A 74 -7.31 -22.05 10.99
N PRO A 75 -6.86 -21.40 9.92
CA PRO A 75 -7.65 -21.31 8.70
C PRO A 75 -7.95 -22.73 8.21
N VAL A 76 -9.14 -22.93 7.65
CA VAL A 76 -9.50 -24.19 7.02
C VAL A 76 -8.62 -24.34 5.78
N LEU A 77 -7.72 -25.33 5.80
CA LEU A 77 -6.91 -25.69 4.63
C LEU A 77 -7.83 -26.38 3.63
N GLY A 78 -8.27 -25.65 2.62
CA GLY A 78 -9.06 -26.16 1.50
C GLY A 78 -8.43 -25.74 0.18
N GLU A 79 -8.64 -26.54 -0.85
CA GLU A 79 -8.29 -26.17 -2.22
C GLU A 79 -9.28 -25.11 -2.74
N LEU A 80 -8.80 -24.17 -3.55
CA LEU A 80 -9.66 -23.19 -4.19
C LEU A 80 -10.56 -23.91 -5.21
N PRO A 81 -11.89 -23.90 -5.06
CA PRO A 81 -12.77 -24.56 -6.03
C PRO A 81 -12.56 -23.97 -7.43
N GLU A 82 -12.56 -24.83 -8.45
CA GLU A 82 -12.24 -24.44 -9.84
C GLU A 82 -13.11 -23.30 -10.37
N ARG A 83 -14.37 -23.22 -9.92
CA ARG A 83 -15.30 -22.12 -10.26
C ARG A 83 -14.82 -20.72 -9.86
N PHE A 84 -13.94 -20.60 -8.86
CA PHE A 84 -13.38 -19.32 -8.40
C PHE A 84 -12.00 -19.04 -8.99
N ARG A 85 -11.51 -19.92 -9.89
CA ARG A 85 -10.21 -19.74 -10.52
C ARG A 85 -10.30 -18.58 -11.51
N ILE A 86 -9.37 -17.64 -11.40
CA ILE A 86 -9.27 -16.51 -12.33
C ILE A 86 -8.80 -17.06 -13.68
N VAL A 87 -9.69 -17.05 -14.67
CA VAL A 87 -9.37 -17.40 -16.06
C VAL A 87 -8.99 -16.12 -16.80
N ARG A 88 -7.81 -16.12 -17.43
CA ARG A 88 -7.35 -15.02 -18.29
C ARG A 88 -7.68 -15.38 -19.73
N ASP A 89 -8.63 -14.68 -20.32
CA ASP A 89 -9.04 -14.90 -21.71
C ASP A 89 -8.69 -13.66 -22.54
N ILE A 90 -7.46 -13.60 -23.06
CA ILE A 90 -7.02 -12.49 -23.90
C ILE A 90 -7.55 -12.71 -25.31
N LYS A 91 -8.69 -12.08 -25.61
CA LYS A 91 -9.29 -12.12 -26.94
C LYS A 91 -8.57 -11.16 -27.89
N GLY A 92 -8.13 -11.68 -29.04
CA GLY A 92 -7.42 -10.91 -30.06
C GLY A 92 -5.94 -10.70 -29.77
N ASN A 93 -5.19 -10.17 -30.75
CA ASN A 93 -3.77 -9.87 -30.56
C ASN A 93 -3.63 -8.47 -29.88
N PRO A 94 -3.08 -8.39 -28.65
CA PRO A 94 -3.00 -7.12 -27.92
C PRO A 94 -1.98 -6.13 -28.51
N LEU A 95 -1.09 -6.59 -29.40
CA LEU A 95 0.00 -5.80 -29.97
C LEU A 95 -0.32 -5.20 -31.35
N VAL A 96 -1.55 -5.40 -31.86
CA VAL A 96 -1.92 -4.98 -33.22
C VAL A 96 -1.77 -3.47 -33.43
N ASN A 97 -2.05 -2.67 -32.40
CA ASN A 97 -1.98 -1.20 -32.47
C ASN A 97 -0.65 -0.65 -31.94
N LEU A 98 0.38 -1.48 -31.80
CA LEU A 98 1.68 -1.02 -31.32
C LEU A 98 2.34 -0.15 -32.41
N PRO A 99 2.76 1.09 -32.11
CA PRO A 99 3.42 1.93 -33.09
C PRO A 99 4.80 1.35 -33.45
N GLU A 100 5.15 1.41 -34.74
CA GLU A 100 6.48 1.02 -35.21
C GLU A 100 7.54 2.04 -34.75
N LEU A 101 8.71 1.54 -34.35
CA LEU A 101 9.80 2.40 -33.88
C LEU A 101 10.42 3.16 -35.06
N PRO A 102 10.57 4.50 -34.97
CA PRO A 102 11.19 5.28 -36.02
C PRO A 102 12.71 5.05 -36.01
N VAL A 103 13.29 4.86 -37.20
CA VAL A 103 14.75 4.74 -37.36
C VAL A 103 15.47 6.03 -37.01
N ARG A 104 14.82 7.18 -37.23
CA ARG A 104 15.30 8.51 -36.81
C ARG A 104 14.18 9.18 -36.01
N PRO A 105 14.30 9.29 -34.67
CA PRO A 105 13.26 9.88 -33.86
C PRO A 105 13.08 11.37 -34.22
N PRO A 106 11.84 11.85 -34.37
CA PRO A 106 11.58 13.27 -34.55
C PRO A 106 11.90 14.05 -33.26
N GLU A 107 11.93 15.37 -33.37
CA GLU A 107 12.00 16.22 -32.18
C GLU A 107 10.75 16.02 -31.30
N PHE A 108 10.92 16.31 -30.01
CA PHE A 108 9.86 16.07 -29.03
C PHE A 108 8.67 17.00 -29.27
N GLU A 109 7.50 16.40 -29.47
CA GLU A 109 6.21 17.09 -29.49
C GLU A 109 5.35 16.61 -28.30
N PRO A 110 4.77 17.51 -27.50
CA PRO A 110 3.90 17.12 -26.40
C PRO A 110 2.60 16.51 -26.95
N GLU A 111 2.26 15.30 -26.51
CA GLU A 111 1.13 14.53 -27.02
C GLU A 111 0.23 14.03 -25.87
N GLY A 112 -1.03 14.46 -25.87
CA GLY A 112 -2.05 14.08 -24.88
C GLY A 112 -1.60 14.28 -23.43
N ARG A 113 -1.38 13.19 -22.70
CA ARG A 113 -0.95 13.22 -21.29
C ARG A 113 0.53 13.60 -21.15
N TYR A 114 1.37 13.41 -22.16
CA TYR A 114 2.80 13.64 -22.01
C TYR A 114 3.18 15.09 -22.36
N THR A 115 3.36 15.91 -21.33
CA THR A 115 3.67 17.34 -21.45
C THR A 115 5.17 17.62 -21.31
N LEU A 116 5.60 18.81 -21.74
CA LEU A 116 6.99 19.25 -21.58
C LEU A 116 7.46 19.22 -20.12
N LYS A 117 6.60 19.60 -19.17
CA LYS A 117 6.90 19.49 -17.73
C LYS A 117 7.14 18.05 -17.27
N ARG A 118 6.38 17.09 -17.82
CA ARG A 118 6.54 15.65 -17.51
C ARG A 118 7.82 15.11 -18.14
N LYS A 119 8.19 15.58 -19.33
CA LYS A 119 9.50 15.30 -19.95
C LYS A 119 10.67 15.80 -19.10
N GLU A 120 10.67 17.07 -18.72
CA GLU A 120 11.75 17.66 -17.90
C GLU A 120 11.93 16.93 -16.56
N LYS A 121 10.83 16.55 -15.91
CA LYS A 121 10.88 15.73 -14.69
C LYS A 121 11.51 14.37 -14.94
N LEU A 122 11.19 13.73 -16.06
CA LEU A 122 11.73 12.43 -16.42
C LEU A 122 13.23 12.53 -16.74
N ASP A 123 13.65 13.60 -17.43
CA ASP A 123 15.07 13.91 -17.68
C ASP A 123 15.85 14.19 -16.38
N LEU A 124 15.22 14.87 -15.41
CA LEU A 124 15.82 15.13 -14.11
C LEU A 124 16.05 13.85 -13.29
N VAL A 125 15.11 12.90 -13.33
CA VAL A 125 15.24 11.60 -12.66
C VAL A 125 16.29 10.72 -13.34
N HIS A 126 16.46 10.87 -14.66
CA HIS A 126 17.44 10.14 -15.47
C HIS A 126 18.60 11.04 -15.90
N SER A 127 19.14 11.83 -14.98
CA SER A 127 20.26 12.74 -15.24
C SER A 127 21.60 12.03 -15.47
N GLU A 128 21.68 10.72 -15.20
CA GLU A 128 22.88 9.91 -15.43
C GLU A 128 23.07 9.57 -16.91
N ASP A 129 24.32 9.37 -17.34
CA ASP A 129 24.71 9.02 -18.72
C ASP A 129 24.35 7.58 -19.13
N PHE A 130 23.22 7.05 -18.65
CA PHE A 130 22.75 5.71 -18.96
C PHE A 130 22.25 5.59 -20.41
N LEU A 131 21.53 6.60 -20.91
CA LEU A 131 20.98 6.63 -22.28
C LEU A 131 21.69 7.67 -23.14
N TRP A 132 21.99 7.31 -24.38
CA TRP A 132 22.54 8.23 -25.37
C TRP A 132 21.51 9.30 -25.76
N PRO A 133 21.93 10.48 -26.23
CA PRO A 133 21.00 11.55 -26.60
C PRO A 133 19.94 11.12 -27.62
N GLU A 134 20.30 10.25 -28.58
CA GLU A 134 19.36 9.70 -29.57
C GLU A 134 18.40 8.66 -28.96
N GLU A 135 18.88 7.81 -28.04
CA GLU A 135 18.03 6.85 -27.33
C GLU A 135 17.00 7.55 -26.45
N ARG A 136 17.39 8.64 -25.79
CA ARG A 136 16.45 9.49 -25.02
C ARG A 136 15.35 10.05 -25.92
N LYS A 137 15.69 10.51 -27.13
CA LYS A 137 14.68 10.99 -28.10
C LYS A 137 13.70 9.88 -28.47
N VAL A 138 14.17 8.67 -28.75
CA VAL A 138 13.30 7.51 -29.03
C VAL A 138 12.39 7.22 -27.84
N MET A 139 12.93 7.25 -26.62
CA MET A 139 12.16 7.02 -25.39
C MET A 139 11.06 8.07 -25.21
N HIS A 140 11.36 9.36 -25.35
CA HIS A 140 10.34 10.41 -25.25
C HIS A 140 9.28 10.29 -26.33
N TRP A 141 9.68 9.95 -27.56
CA TRP A 141 8.75 9.72 -28.66
C TRP A 141 7.80 8.54 -28.36
N LEU A 142 8.33 7.43 -27.82
CA LEU A 142 7.53 6.26 -27.47
C LEU A 142 6.52 6.59 -26.38
N ILE A 143 6.95 7.30 -25.33
CA ILE A 143 6.05 7.73 -24.24
C ILE A 143 4.98 8.69 -24.75
N ALA A 144 5.33 9.61 -25.67
CA ALA A 144 4.37 10.51 -26.29
C ALA A 144 3.29 9.75 -27.09
N LYS A 145 3.73 8.81 -27.95
CA LYS A 145 2.82 7.99 -28.77
C LYS A 145 1.97 7.04 -27.96
N GLN A 146 2.51 6.52 -26.86
CA GLN A 146 1.81 5.64 -25.93
C GLN A 146 1.35 6.38 -24.66
N ASN A 147 0.95 7.65 -24.81
CA ASN A 147 0.63 8.52 -23.66
C ASN A 147 -0.47 7.96 -22.72
N GLN A 148 -1.38 7.12 -23.23
CA GLN A 148 -2.45 6.49 -22.45
C GLN A 148 -1.96 5.30 -21.62
N ALA A 149 -0.81 4.71 -21.94
CA ALA A 149 -0.25 3.58 -21.21
C ALA A 149 0.33 4.01 -19.85
N PHE A 150 0.74 5.27 -19.73
CA PHE A 150 1.32 5.83 -18.52
C PHE A 150 0.26 6.62 -17.74
N ALA A 151 0.32 6.50 -16.41
CA ALA A 151 -0.47 7.30 -15.48
C ALA A 151 0.48 8.16 -14.65
N TRP A 152 0.26 9.46 -14.67
CA TRP A 152 1.05 10.43 -13.92
C TRP A 152 0.31 10.92 -12.66
N ASP A 153 -1.02 10.83 -12.69
CA ASP A 153 -1.92 11.18 -11.59
C ASP A 153 -2.88 10.01 -11.33
N ASP A 154 -3.46 9.92 -10.12
CA ASP A 154 -4.37 8.83 -9.75
C ASP A 154 -5.63 8.77 -10.63
N THR A 155 -6.05 9.90 -11.21
CA THR A 155 -7.18 9.99 -12.15
C THR A 155 -6.89 9.38 -13.52
N GLU A 156 -5.61 9.25 -13.88
CA GLU A 156 -5.16 8.67 -15.14
C GLU A 156 -4.98 7.15 -15.06
N ARG A 157 -5.12 6.57 -13.85
CA ARG A 157 -4.96 5.13 -13.59
C ARG A 157 -5.96 4.33 -14.42
N GLY A 158 -5.43 3.41 -15.23
CA GLY A 158 -6.26 2.49 -16.01
C GLY A 158 -6.87 1.37 -15.18
N LYS A 159 -7.93 0.75 -15.71
CA LYS A 159 -8.45 -0.55 -15.25
C LYS A 159 -8.16 -1.63 -16.27
N PHE A 160 -8.01 -2.87 -15.82
CA PHE A 160 -7.98 -4.01 -16.74
C PHE A 160 -9.31 -4.09 -17.49
N LYS A 161 -9.25 -4.53 -18.76
CA LYS A 161 -10.46 -4.80 -19.53
C LYS A 161 -11.19 -5.98 -18.88
N GLU A 162 -12.47 -5.77 -18.57
CA GLU A 162 -13.36 -6.79 -17.99
C GLU A 162 -13.50 -8.00 -18.92
N GLU A 163 -13.35 -7.80 -20.24
CA GLU A 163 -13.32 -8.88 -21.23
C GLU A 163 -12.16 -9.87 -21.03
N TYR A 164 -11.01 -9.39 -20.54
CA TYR A 164 -9.83 -10.22 -20.30
C TYR A 164 -9.79 -10.77 -18.87
N PHE A 165 -10.30 -9.97 -17.93
CA PHE A 165 -10.32 -10.25 -16.50
C PHE A 165 -11.73 -9.98 -15.97
N PRO A 166 -12.60 -11.00 -15.92
CA PRO A 166 -13.91 -10.84 -15.30
C PRO A 166 -13.76 -10.53 -13.81
N PRO A 167 -14.78 -9.92 -13.17
CA PRO A 167 -14.80 -9.70 -11.73
C PRO A 167 -14.49 -10.98 -10.95
N VAL A 168 -13.70 -10.83 -9.88
CA VAL A 168 -13.26 -11.97 -9.06
C VAL A 168 -14.34 -12.32 -8.04
N ASP A 169 -14.84 -13.55 -8.12
CA ASP A 169 -15.74 -14.10 -7.10
C ASP A 169 -14.93 -14.62 -5.90
N ILE A 170 -15.18 -14.05 -4.73
CA ILE A 170 -14.50 -14.46 -3.50
C ILE A 170 -15.24 -15.65 -2.88
N PRO A 171 -14.59 -16.83 -2.71
CA PRO A 171 -15.21 -17.96 -2.03
C PRO A 171 -15.49 -17.62 -0.57
N THR A 172 -16.74 -17.76 -0.16
CA THR A 172 -17.14 -17.58 1.24
C THR A 172 -17.61 -18.90 1.84
N VAL A 173 -17.26 -19.13 3.11
CA VAL A 173 -17.80 -20.20 3.96
C VAL A 173 -18.92 -19.58 4.80
N PRO A 174 -20.00 -20.28 5.16
CA PRO A 174 -21.01 -19.73 6.06
C PRO A 174 -20.39 -19.18 7.35
N HIS A 175 -20.54 -17.88 7.58
CA HIS A 175 -20.00 -17.19 8.75
C HIS A 175 -20.83 -15.96 9.10
N THR A 176 -20.68 -15.47 10.33
CA THR A 176 -21.22 -14.18 10.75
C THR A 176 -20.30 -13.07 10.25
N PRO A 177 -20.81 -12.02 9.60
CA PRO A 177 -19.98 -10.90 9.14
C PRO A 177 -19.26 -10.26 10.32
N TRP A 178 -17.97 -9.95 10.16
CA TRP A 178 -17.19 -9.29 11.20
C TRP A 178 -17.40 -7.77 11.16
N VAL A 179 -17.65 -7.20 12.34
CA VAL A 179 -17.77 -5.76 12.54
C VAL A 179 -16.76 -5.33 13.59
N GLU A 180 -15.61 -4.85 13.13
CA GLU A 180 -14.59 -4.29 13.99
C GLU A 180 -14.74 -2.77 14.11
N ARG A 181 -14.33 -2.22 15.26
CA ARG A 181 -14.33 -0.78 15.48
C ARG A 181 -13.11 -0.15 14.82
N SER A 182 -13.33 0.76 13.88
CA SER A 182 -12.28 1.54 13.24
C SER A 182 -11.48 2.35 14.27
N PHE A 183 -10.17 2.45 14.07
CA PHE A 183 -9.33 3.29 14.91
C PHE A 183 -9.68 4.77 14.75
N ARG A 184 -9.49 5.54 15.82
CA ARG A 184 -9.55 6.99 15.72
C ARG A 184 -8.29 7.46 15.00
N ILE A 185 -8.47 8.22 13.93
CA ILE A 185 -7.35 8.86 13.24
C ILE A 185 -6.83 9.98 14.17
N PRO A 186 -5.53 10.00 14.49
CA PRO A 186 -4.91 11.06 15.26
C PRO A 186 -5.10 12.43 14.60
N PRO A 187 -5.24 13.51 15.39
CA PRO A 187 -5.55 14.83 14.84
C PRO A 187 -4.46 15.37 13.91
N GLY A 188 -3.17 15.06 14.17
CA GLY A 188 -2.05 15.57 13.36
C GLY A 188 -2.05 15.09 11.90
N ILE A 189 -2.58 13.90 11.63
CA ILE A 189 -2.62 13.30 10.28
C ILE A 189 -4.03 13.25 9.69
N TYR A 190 -5.03 13.80 10.40
CA TYR A 190 -6.44 13.66 10.03
C TYR A 190 -6.73 14.24 8.65
N ASP A 191 -6.24 15.45 8.40
CA ASP A 191 -6.46 16.15 7.13
C ASP A 191 -5.77 15.45 5.96
N GLU A 192 -4.59 14.88 6.19
CA GLU A 192 -3.85 14.12 5.18
C GLU A 192 -4.58 12.84 4.79
N VAL A 193 -5.03 12.07 5.79
CA VAL A 193 -5.82 10.85 5.55
C VAL A 193 -7.12 11.20 4.83
N CYS A 194 -7.80 12.27 5.23
CA CYS A 194 -9.01 12.73 4.55
C CYS A 194 -8.76 13.12 3.09
N LYS A 195 -7.64 13.79 2.79
CA LYS A 195 -7.23 14.12 1.41
C LYS A 195 -6.97 12.86 0.59
N ILE A 196 -6.29 11.86 1.16
CA ILE A 196 -6.01 10.58 0.49
C ILE A 196 -7.32 9.84 0.16
N ILE A 197 -8.25 9.76 1.12
CA ILE A 197 -9.54 9.08 0.91
C ILE A 197 -10.33 9.78 -0.19
N LYS A 198 -10.44 11.12 -0.16
CA LYS A 198 -11.13 11.89 -1.21
C LYS A 198 -10.52 11.65 -2.59
N ARG A 199 -9.20 11.72 -2.71
CA ARG A 199 -8.48 11.43 -3.96
C ARG A 199 -8.77 10.03 -4.49
N LYS A 200 -8.86 9.01 -3.62
CA LYS A 200 -9.21 7.64 -4.02
C LYS A 200 -10.67 7.49 -4.44
N ILE A 201 -11.59 8.27 -3.85
CA ILE A 201 -12.99 8.35 -4.28
C ILE A 201 -13.08 9.03 -5.65
N ASP A 202 -12.40 10.16 -5.83
CA ASP A 202 -12.36 10.91 -7.10
C ASP A 202 -11.75 10.08 -8.24
N ALA A 203 -10.75 9.24 -7.93
CA ALA A 203 -10.17 8.28 -8.86
C ALA A 203 -11.06 7.05 -9.14
N GLY A 204 -12.21 6.90 -8.46
CA GLY A 204 -13.11 5.76 -8.62
C GLY A 204 -12.60 4.44 -8.03
N VAL A 205 -11.56 4.48 -7.19
CA VAL A 205 -11.02 3.28 -6.53
C VAL A 205 -11.87 2.91 -5.32
N TYR A 206 -12.38 3.92 -4.60
CA TYR A 206 -13.25 3.74 -3.44
C TYR A 206 -14.65 4.22 -3.73
N GLU A 207 -15.63 3.44 -3.29
CA GLU A 207 -17.05 3.75 -3.43
C GLU A 207 -17.72 3.77 -2.05
N PRO A 208 -18.67 4.68 -1.80
CA PRO A 208 -19.52 4.64 -0.62
C PRO A 208 -20.38 3.37 -0.63
N LEU A 209 -20.31 2.58 0.44
CA LEU A 209 -20.97 1.27 0.52
C LEU A 209 -21.75 1.15 1.83
N ASN A 210 -22.85 0.40 1.80
CA ASN A 210 -23.59 -0.03 2.99
C ASN A 210 -23.38 -1.54 3.19
N SER A 211 -22.30 -1.91 3.86
CA SER A 211 -21.88 -3.30 4.06
C SER A 211 -22.08 -3.75 5.51
N SER A 212 -22.42 -5.03 5.70
CA SER A 212 -22.40 -5.70 7.00
C SER A 212 -20.99 -5.99 7.50
N TYR A 213 -19.97 -5.91 6.63
CA TYR A 213 -18.57 -6.09 7.00
C TYR A 213 -17.93 -4.75 7.32
N ARG A 214 -17.18 -4.71 8.42
CA ARG A 214 -16.31 -3.57 8.77
C ARG A 214 -14.98 -4.09 9.29
N SER A 215 -13.92 -3.87 8.52
CA SER A 215 -12.55 -4.14 8.96
C SER A 215 -12.00 -2.98 9.79
N ARG A 216 -10.86 -3.25 10.44
CA ARG A 216 -10.14 -2.30 11.27
C ARG A 216 -9.36 -1.27 10.49
#